data_AF-A0A497A5U5-F1
#
_entry.id   AF-A0A497A5U5-F1
#
_cell.length_a   1.000
_cell.length_b   1.000
_cell.length_c   1.000
_cell.angle_alpha   90.00
_cell.angle_beta   90.00
_cell.angle_gamma   90.00
#
_symmetry.space_group_name_H-M   'P 1'
#
loop_
_entity.id
_entity.type
_entity.pdbx_description
1 polymer ?
#
loop_
_entity_poly.entity_id
_entity_poly.type
_entity_poly.pdbx_seq_one_letter_code
_entity_poly.pdbx_strand_id
1 'polypeptide(L)' 'MSNGERAKLRALLNYWLEHNKEHSQEFRQWAGKAGGFGEAEVSEEILAAAQEIDRANESLSRALKRLEGKEL' A
#
# COMPACT_ATOMS: atom_id res chain seq x y z
N MET A 1 22.87 -5.13 9.73
CA MET A 1 22.11 -3.88 9.93
C MET A 1 22.45 -3.34 11.30
N SER A 2 22.85 -2.08 11.38
CA SER A 2 22.95 -1.38 12.66
C SER A 2 21.57 -1.23 13.31
N ASN A 3 21.52 -1.00 14.62
CA ASN A 3 20.26 -0.68 15.31
C ASN A 3 19.55 0.53 14.68
N GLY A 4 20.30 1.51 14.16
CA GLY A 4 19.76 2.67 13.46
C GLY A 4 19.08 2.31 12.12
N GLU A 5 19.69 1.44 11.31
CA GLU A 5 19.10 0.98 10.05
C GLU A 5 17.84 0.15 10.27
N ARG A 6 17.82 -0.68 11.32
CA ARG A 6 16.63 -1.46 11.69
C ARG A 6 15.48 -0.56 12.13
N ALA A 7 15.75 0.43 12.99
CA ALA A 7 14.75 1.40 13.42
C ALA A 7 14.21 2.22 12.24
N LYS A 8 15.09 2.64 11.32
CA LYS A 8 14.70 3.31 10.07
C LYS A 8 13.80 2.43 9.22
N LEU A 9 14.14 1.15 9.03
CA LEU A 9 13.31 0.22 8.27
C LEU A 9 11.92 0.04 8.91
N ARG A 10 11.84 -0.06 10.24
CA ARG A 10 10.55 -0.14 10.95
C ARG A 10 9.69 1.11 10.70
N ALA A 11 10.30 2.30 10.75
CA ALA A 11 9.59 3.55 10.46
C ALA A 11 9.09 3.60 9.00
N LEU A 12 9.93 3.18 8.04
CA LEU A 12 9.56 3.12 6.62
C LEU A 12 8.41 2.15 6.35
N LEU A 13 8.43 0.95 6.95
CA LEU A 13 7.35 -0.03 6.79
C LEU A 13 6.01 0.50 7.28
N ASN A 14 5.99 1.18 8.43
CA ASN A 14 4.77 1.82 8.94
C ASN A 14 4.30 2.96 8.03
N TYR A 15 5.23 3.81 7.56
CA TYR A 15 4.91 4.90 6.64
C TYR A 15 4.32 4.38 5.32
N TRP A 16 4.94 3.38 4.70
CA TRP A 16 4.45 2.82 3.45
C TRP A 16 3.08 2.14 3.61
N LEU A 17 2.84 1.44 4.73
CA LEU A 17 1.53 0.84 5.00
C LEU A 17 0.41 1.87 5.01
N GLU A 18 0.61 2.99 5.70
CA GLU A 18 -0.39 4.06 5.76
C GLU A 18 -0.55 4.73 4.39
N HIS A 19 0.56 5.11 3.75
CA HIS A 19 0.50 5.84 2.48
C HIS A 19 -0.11 5.02 1.33
N ASN A 20 0.20 3.73 1.27
CA ASN A 20 -0.44 2.82 0.32
C ASN A 20 -1.94 2.70 0.54
N LYS A 21 -2.41 2.74 1.80
CA LYS A 21 -3.84 2.73 2.10
C LYS A 21 -4.51 3.99 1.57
N GLU A 22 -3.88 5.15 1.74
CA GLU A 22 -4.33 6.42 1.16
C GLU A 22 -4.39 6.34 -0.37
N HIS A 23 -3.34 5.83 -1.03
CA HIS A 23 -3.31 5.65 -2.48
C HIS A 23 -4.38 4.69 -3.00
N SER A 24 -4.57 3.54 -2.37
CA SER A 24 -5.62 2.57 -2.76
C SER A 24 -7.01 3.21 -2.69
N GLN A 25 -7.27 4.02 -1.66
CA GLN A 25 -8.54 4.76 -1.53
C GLN A 25 -8.69 5.83 -2.61
N GLU A 26 -7.65 6.63 -2.86
CA GLU A 26 -7.66 7.65 -3.90
C GLU A 26 -7.87 7.04 -5.30
N PHE A 27 -7.19 5.94 -5.61
CA PHE A 27 -7.36 5.23 -6.87
C PHE A 27 -8.80 4.75 -7.05
N ARG A 28 -9.40 4.14 -6.02
CA ARG A 28 -10.80 3.71 -6.08
C ARG A 28 -11.77 4.87 -6.32
N GLN A 29 -11.52 6.04 -5.73
CA GLN A 29 -12.32 7.24 -5.98
C GLN A 29 -12.21 7.70 -7.44
N TRP A 30 -11.00 7.71 -8.00
CA TRP A 30 -10.77 8.11 -9.39
C TRP A 30 -11.28 7.09 -10.41
N ALA A 31 -11.19 5.79 -10.11
CA ALA A 31 -11.83 4.77 -10.92
C ALA A 31 -13.35 5.00 -11.01
N GLY A 32 -14.00 5.26 -9.87
CA GLY A 32 -15.43 5.58 -9.84
C GLY A 32 -15.77 6.81 -10.69
N LYS A 33 -14.94 7.86 -10.66
CA LYS A 33 -15.09 9.04 -11.53
C LYS A 33 -14.91 8.69 -13.01
N ALA A 34 -13.86 7.93 -13.36
CA ALA A 34 -13.61 7.50 -14.73
C ALA A 34 -14.79 6.70 -15.31
N GLY A 35 -15.33 5.75 -14.55
CA GLY A 35 -16.54 5.02 -14.93
C GLY A 35 -17.76 5.94 -15.07
N GLY A 36 -17.91 6.93 -14.19
CA GLY A 36 -18.99 7.93 -14.25
C GLY A 36 -18.96 8.84 -15.49
N PHE A 37 -17.81 9.00 -16.14
CA PHE A 37 -17.66 9.80 -17.37
C PHE A 37 -17.60 8.95 -18.64
N GLY A 38 -17.80 7.62 -18.54
CA GLY A 38 -17.85 6.70 -19.69
C GLY A 38 -16.54 5.99 -20.01
N GLU A 39 -15.49 6.18 -19.21
CA GLU A 39 -14.16 5.60 -19.42
C GLU A 39 -14.02 4.27 -18.65
N ALA A 40 -14.75 3.25 -19.09
CA ALA A 40 -14.82 1.95 -18.40
C ALA A 40 -13.47 1.24 -18.31
N GLU A 41 -12.72 1.16 -19.41
CA GLU A 41 -11.40 0.51 -19.44
C GLU A 41 -10.40 1.22 -18.51
N VAL A 42 -10.40 2.56 -18.49
CA VAL A 42 -9.57 3.35 -17.57
C VAL A 42 -9.95 3.10 -16.11
N SER A 43 -11.24 3.02 -15.81
CA SER A 43 -11.72 2.66 -14.47
C SER A 43 -11.24 1.29 -14.03
N GLU A 44 -11.27 0.29 -14.92
CA GLU A 44 -10.82 -1.07 -14.65
C GLU A 44 -9.32 -1.12 -14.33
N GLU A 45 -8.49 -0.43 -15.11
CA GLU A 45 -7.04 -0.37 -14.87
C GLU A 45 -6.69 0.35 -13.55
N ILE A 46 -7.39 1.43 -13.22
CA ILE A 46 -7.18 2.13 -11.94
C ILE A 46 -7.62 1.24 -10.75
N LEU A 47 -8.71 0.48 -10.89
CA LEU A 47 -9.12 -0.48 -9.86
C LEU A 47 -8.10 -1.61 -9.70
N ALA A 48 -7.52 -2.11 -10.79
CA ALA A 48 -6.47 -3.11 -10.74
C ALA A 48 -5.24 -2.56 -9.98
N ALA A 49 -4.85 -1.31 -10.24
CA ALA A 49 -3.76 -0.65 -9.51
C ALA A 49 -4.05 -0.54 -8.00
N ALA A 50 -5.27 -0.20 -7.60
CA ALA A 50 -5.66 -0.17 -6.18
C ALA A 50 -5.52 -1.54 -5.50
N GLN A 51 -5.90 -2.61 -6.21
CA GLN A 51 -5.76 -3.98 -5.70
C GLN A 51 -4.30 -4.42 -5.55
N GLU A 52 -3.41 -4.01 -6.47
CA GLU A 52 -1.98 -4.28 -6.34
C GLU A 52 -1.38 -3.58 -5.11
N ILE A 53 -1.78 -2.34 -4.84
CA ILE A 53 -1.35 -1.61 -3.65
C ILE A 53 -1.84 -2.30 -2.37
N ASP A 54 -3.07 -2.82 -2.34
CA ASP A 54 -3.56 -3.60 -1.21
C ASP A 54 -2.73 -4.88 -0.99
N ARG A 55 -2.39 -5.62 -2.06
CA ARG A 55 -1.49 -6.79 -2.00
C ARG A 55 -0.09 -6.45 -1.52
N ALA A 56 0.45 -5.31 -1.96
CA ALA A 56 1.72 -4.80 -1.46
C ALA A 56 1.63 -4.55 0.04
N ASN A 57 0.55 -3.95 0.53
CA ASN A 57 0.32 -3.72 1.96
C ASN A 57 0.25 -4.99 2.80
N GLU A 58 -0.38 -6.06 2.31
CA GLU A 58 -0.34 -7.35 3.00
C GLU A 58 1.09 -7.87 3.16
N SER A 59 1.91 -7.73 2.10
CA SER A 59 3.31 -8.14 2.11
C SER A 59 4.15 -7.30 3.08
N LEU A 60 3.95 -5.98 3.08
CA LEU A 60 4.62 -5.05 4.00
C LEU A 60 4.21 -5.30 5.45
N SER A 61 2.93 -5.61 5.71
CA SER A 61 2.43 -5.96 7.04
C SER A 61 3.09 -7.23 7.57
N ARG A 62 3.22 -8.26 6.73
CA ARG A 62 3.97 -9.48 7.07
C ARG A 62 5.46 -9.18 7.33
N ALA A 63 6.06 -8.29 6.55
CA ALA A 63 7.45 -7.88 6.73
C ALA A 63 7.65 -7.15 8.07
N LEU A 64 6.77 -6.23 8.43
CA LEU A 64 6.78 -5.51 9.70
C LEU A 64 6.66 -6.46 10.89
N LYS A 65 5.67 -7.37 10.87
CA LYS A 65 5.49 -8.38 11.91
C LYS A 65 6.72 -9.27 12.10
N ARG A 66 7.38 -9.66 11.01
CA ARG A 66 8.64 -10.45 11.07
C ARG A 66 9.82 -9.62 11.57
N LEU A 67 9.83 -8.31 11.33
CA LEU A 67 10.88 -7.41 11.83
C LEU A 67 10.74 -7.21 13.35
N GLU A 68 9.52 -7.06 13.84
CA GLU A 68 9.18 -6.85 15.26
C GLU A 68 9.25 -8.15 16.07
N GLY A 69 8.81 -9.29 15.51
CA GLY A 69 8.94 -10.60 16.15
C GLY A 69 10.39 -11.09 16.32
N LYS A 70 11.36 -10.42 15.70
CA LYS A 70 12.81 -10.59 15.94
C LYS A 70 13.34 -9.69 17.08
N GLU A 71 12.50 -8.93 17.78
CA GLU A 71 12.88 -8.12 18.95
C GLU A 71 12.71 -8.86 20.29
N LEU A 72 12.37 -10.15 20.27
CA LEU A 72 12.35 -11.04 21.44
C LEU A 72 13.71 -11.70 21.68
#